data_AF-A0A7T2PCG7-F1
#
_entry.id   AF-A0A7T2PCG7-F1
#
_cell.length_a   1.000
_cell.length_b   1.000
_cell.length_c   1.000
_cell.angle_alpha   90.00
_cell.angle_beta   90.00
_cell.angle_gamma   90.00
#
_symmetry.space_group_name_H-M   'P 1'
#
loop_
_entity.id
_entity.type
_entity.pdbx_description
1 polymer ?
#
loop_
_entity_poly.entity_id
_entity_poly.type
_entity_poly.pdbx_seq_one_letter_code
_entity_poly.pdbx_strand_id
1 'polypeptide(L)'
;MPPMRVALLLATLLLGGCASSTTHQQLGAALNGLEGELQRLEEELAAMNGLHYQKAIDAPLSLRRYLGAPQPTPEGLVPVSSKLEDGPILHYQYRLPASMATLPQDNLCQRYEFELRHLGRLGQLDLNWQGARGDGSRLIRQTECSFPASSAPVQ
;
A
#
# COMPACT_ATOMS: atom_id res chain seq x y z
N MET A 1 -38.41 5.12 20.38
CA MET A 1 -39.63 4.30 20.55
C MET A 1 -40.20 4.00 19.16
N PRO A 2 -40.72 2.79 18.85
CA PRO A 2 -41.00 1.71 19.78
C PRO A 2 -40.08 0.48 19.64
N PRO A 3 -39.66 -0.10 20.79
CA PRO A 3 -38.98 -1.39 20.93
C PRO A 3 -39.97 -2.58 20.87
N MET A 4 -40.93 -2.55 19.95
CA MET A 4 -41.95 -3.62 19.84
C MET A 4 -41.57 -4.73 18.85
N ARG A 5 -40.72 -4.44 17.86
CA ARG A 5 -40.34 -5.44 16.83
C ARG A 5 -39.42 -6.53 17.37
N VAL A 6 -38.54 -6.19 18.32
CA VAL A 6 -37.57 -7.13 18.90
C VAL A 6 -38.26 -8.14 19.83
N ALA A 7 -39.27 -7.69 20.59
CA ALA A 7 -40.05 -8.59 21.44
C ALA A 7 -40.91 -9.57 20.62
N LEU A 8 -41.46 -9.12 19.48
CA LEU A 8 -42.24 -9.99 18.59
C LEU A 8 -41.36 -11.06 17.91
N LEU A 9 -40.12 -10.69 17.55
CA LEU A 9 -39.11 -11.61 16.98
C LEU A 9 -38.64 -12.65 18.00
N LEU A 10 -38.47 -12.27 19.27
CA LEU A 10 -38.14 -13.21 20.35
C LEU A 10 -39.29 -14.18 20.65
N ALA A 11 -40.53 -13.73 20.56
CA ALA A 11 -41.70 -14.59 20.76
C ALA A 11 -41.87 -15.63 19.64
N THR A 12 -41.57 -15.28 18.38
CA THR A 12 -41.56 -16.25 17.27
C THR A 12 -40.37 -17.21 17.33
N LEU A 13 -39.22 -16.77 17.87
CA LEU A 13 -38.04 -17.61 18.10
C LEU A 13 -38.24 -18.67 19.19
N LEU A 14 -39.06 -18.38 20.21
CA LEU A 14 -39.28 -19.29 21.34
C LEU A 14 -40.40 -20.32 21.12
N LEU A 15 -41.35 -20.06 20.21
CA LEU A 15 -42.45 -20.97 19.89
C LEU A 15 -42.18 -21.86 18.65
N GLY A 16 -41.13 -21.56 17.88
CA GLY A 16 -40.67 -22.35 16.73
C GLY A 16 -39.62 -23.40 17.10
N GLY A 17 -39.80 -24.13 18.20
CA GLY A 17 -39.07 -25.39 18.41
C GLY A 17 -39.48 -26.39 17.33
N CYS A 18 -38.50 -27.13 16.79
CA CYS A 18 -38.61 -28.20 15.79
C CYS A 18 -38.56 -27.79 14.30
N ALA A 19 -37.44 -27.20 13.86
CA ALA A 19 -36.91 -27.36 12.49
C ALA A 19 -35.40 -27.03 12.45
N SER A 20 -34.62 -27.71 13.28
CA SER A 20 -33.22 -27.38 13.59
C SER A 20 -32.24 -27.89 12.52
N SER A 21 -32.34 -27.40 11.29
CA SER A 21 -31.32 -27.62 10.24
C SER A 21 -31.14 -26.44 9.28
N THR A 22 -32.14 -25.58 9.13
CA THR A 22 -32.11 -24.43 8.21
C THR A 22 -31.44 -23.18 8.81
N THR A 23 -31.54 -22.96 10.11
CA THR A 23 -30.99 -21.77 10.78
C THR A 23 -29.44 -21.79 10.86
N HIS A 24 -28.83 -22.97 11.05
CA HIS A 24 -27.37 -23.12 11.01
C HIS A 24 -26.80 -22.98 9.58
N GLN A 25 -27.52 -23.47 8.56
CA GLN A 25 -27.13 -23.26 7.16
C GLN A 25 -27.26 -21.79 6.75
N GLN A 26 -28.30 -21.07 7.22
CA GLN A 26 -28.45 -19.63 6.96
C GLN A 26 -27.39 -18.78 7.64
N LEU A 27 -26.98 -19.11 8.89
CA LEU A 27 -25.86 -18.43 9.52
C LEU A 27 -24.53 -18.72 8.81
N GLY A 28 -24.27 -19.96 8.42
CA GLY A 28 -23.06 -20.31 7.66
C GLY A 28 -22.99 -19.63 6.29
N ALA A 29 -24.12 -19.55 5.58
CA ALA A 29 -24.20 -18.85 4.30
C ALA A 29 -24.02 -17.33 4.45
N ALA A 30 -24.56 -16.73 5.53
CA ALA A 30 -24.35 -15.31 5.82
C ALA A 30 -22.89 -15.00 6.18
N LEU A 31 -22.26 -15.83 7.01
CA LEU A 31 -20.85 -15.67 7.40
C LEU A 31 -19.90 -15.81 6.21
N ASN A 32 -20.09 -16.81 5.35
CA ASN A 32 -19.31 -16.98 4.12
C ASN A 32 -19.51 -15.82 3.13
N GLY A 33 -20.72 -15.24 3.09
CA GLY A 33 -21.01 -14.06 2.29
C GLY A 33 -20.24 -12.82 2.76
N LEU A 34 -20.17 -12.60 4.08
CA LEU A 34 -19.41 -11.50 4.67
C LEU A 34 -17.89 -11.65 4.48
N GLU A 35 -17.36 -12.87 4.54
CA GLU A 35 -15.94 -13.14 4.31
C GLU A 35 -15.54 -12.89 2.83
N GLY A 36 -16.42 -13.25 1.89
CA GLY A 36 -16.24 -12.93 0.47
C GLY A 36 -16.34 -11.43 0.16
N GLU A 37 -17.22 -10.69 0.85
CA GLU A 37 -17.29 -9.23 0.74
C GLU A 37 -16.03 -8.56 1.30
N LEU A 38 -15.50 -9.04 2.43
CA LEU A 38 -14.23 -8.58 2.99
C LEU A 38 -13.07 -8.80 2.03
N GLN A 39 -12.95 -10.00 1.45
CA GLN A 39 -11.88 -10.30 0.51
C GLN A 39 -11.99 -9.45 -0.77
N ARG A 40 -13.21 -9.21 -1.27
CA ARG A 40 -13.43 -8.32 -2.41
C ARG A 40 -13.09 -6.87 -2.08
N LEU A 41 -13.44 -6.39 -0.89
CA LEU A 41 -13.07 -5.05 -0.41
C LEU A 41 -11.57 -4.91 -0.20
N GLU A 42 -10.89 -5.96 0.27
CA GLU A 42 -9.42 -6.00 0.37
C GLU A 42 -8.76 -5.96 -1.01
N GLU A 43 -9.28 -6.71 -1.99
CA GLU A 43 -8.81 -6.66 -3.37
C GLU A 43 -9.07 -5.31 -4.03
N GLU A 44 -10.24 -4.70 -3.79
CA GLU A 44 -10.59 -3.38 -4.33
C GLU A 44 -9.76 -2.28 -3.66
N LEU A 45 -9.50 -2.39 -2.36
CA LEU A 45 -8.60 -1.50 -1.62
C LEU A 45 -7.15 -1.68 -2.09
N ALA A 46 -6.69 -2.91 -2.32
CA ALA A 46 -5.37 -3.20 -2.87
C ALA A 46 -5.23 -2.70 -4.31
N ALA A 47 -6.27 -2.79 -5.13
CA ALA A 47 -6.31 -2.25 -6.48
C ALA A 47 -6.34 -0.73 -6.49
N MET A 48 -7.17 -0.09 -5.66
CA MET A 48 -7.27 1.36 -5.54
C MET A 48 -5.97 1.96 -4.97
N ASN A 49 -5.43 1.35 -3.92
CA ASN A 49 -4.13 1.74 -3.37
C ASN A 49 -3.03 1.50 -4.39
N GLY A 50 -3.02 0.35 -5.07
CA GLY A 50 -2.11 0.02 -6.15
C GLY A 50 -2.15 1.05 -7.28
N LEU A 51 -3.33 1.52 -7.68
CA LEU A 51 -3.51 2.55 -8.71
C LEU A 51 -3.03 3.93 -8.23
N HIS A 52 -3.27 4.26 -6.96
CA HIS A 52 -2.79 5.51 -6.36
C HIS A 52 -1.27 5.54 -6.26
N TYR A 53 -0.66 4.45 -5.79
CA TYR A 53 0.78 4.25 -5.79
C TYR A 53 1.32 4.29 -7.22
N GLN A 54 0.72 3.55 -8.16
CA GLN A 54 1.13 3.53 -9.57
C GLN A 54 1.09 4.93 -10.19
N LYS A 55 0.07 5.75 -9.91
CA LYS A 55 -0.01 7.13 -10.40
C LYS A 55 1.04 8.04 -9.74
N ALA A 56 1.32 7.87 -8.45
CA ALA A 56 2.39 8.60 -7.75
C ALA A 56 3.79 8.17 -8.23
N ILE A 57 3.94 6.93 -8.66
CA ILE A 57 5.15 6.31 -9.22
C ILE A 57 5.38 6.74 -10.68
N ASP A 58 4.31 6.79 -11.48
CA ASP A 58 4.36 7.15 -12.90
C ASP A 58 4.35 8.66 -13.14
N ALA A 59 3.82 9.47 -12.22
CA ALA A 59 3.89 10.93 -12.28
C ALA A 59 5.33 11.46 -12.45
N PRO A 60 6.35 10.94 -11.74
CA PRO A 60 7.76 11.21 -12.01
C PRO A 60 8.22 10.85 -13.44
N LEU A 61 7.67 9.78 -14.05
CA LEU A 61 8.02 9.40 -15.41
C LEU A 61 7.38 10.32 -16.44
N SER A 62 6.09 10.63 -16.32
CA SER A 62 5.39 11.55 -17.21
C SER A 62 5.96 12.97 -17.11
N LEU A 63 6.28 13.44 -15.91
CA LEU A 63 6.96 14.71 -15.68
C LEU A 63 8.35 14.74 -16.31
N ARG A 64 9.16 13.68 -16.16
CA ARG A 64 10.47 13.61 -16.84
C ARG A 64 10.36 13.66 -18.36
N ARG A 65 9.37 12.97 -18.94
CA ARG A 65 9.11 13.04 -20.39
C ARG A 65 8.74 14.46 -20.82
N TYR A 66 7.90 15.14 -20.04
CA TYR A 66 7.55 16.54 -20.28
C TYR A 66 8.78 17.47 -20.20
N LEU A 67 9.62 17.32 -19.18
CA LEU A 67 10.84 18.12 -19.03
C LEU A 67 11.90 17.83 -20.10
N GLY A 68 11.93 16.62 -20.66
CA GLY A 68 12.82 16.23 -21.77
C GLY A 68 12.36 16.71 -23.15
N ALA A 69 11.13 17.18 -23.28
CA ALA A 69 10.58 17.77 -24.49
C ALA A 69 9.84 19.08 -24.16
N PRO A 70 10.58 20.14 -23.80
CA PRO A 70 9.98 21.39 -23.35
C PRO A 70 9.10 21.98 -24.44
N GLN A 71 7.82 22.22 -24.13
CA GLN A 71 6.93 22.95 -25.01
C GLN A 71 6.98 24.45 -24.71
N PRO A 72 6.78 25.32 -25.71
CA PRO A 72 6.65 26.75 -25.49
C PRO A 72 5.49 27.04 -24.52
N THR A 73 5.69 27.99 -23.60
CA THR A 73 4.58 28.55 -22.80
C THR A 73 3.61 29.32 -23.71
N PRO A 74 2.41 29.68 -23.24
CA PRO A 74 1.48 30.54 -24.00
C PRO A 74 2.11 31.88 -24.45
N GLU A 75 3.14 32.35 -23.75
CA GLU A 75 3.92 33.55 -24.04
C GLU A 75 5.09 33.30 -25.01
N GLY A 76 5.28 32.07 -25.49
CA GLY A 76 6.34 31.67 -26.41
C GLY A 76 7.69 31.36 -25.77
N LEU A 77 7.77 31.26 -24.44
CA LEU A 77 9.02 30.96 -23.74
C LEU A 77 9.34 29.46 -23.83
N VAL A 78 10.57 29.11 -24.22
CA VAL A 78 11.05 27.73 -24.25
C VAL A 78 12.14 27.55 -23.18
N PRO A 79 11.97 26.61 -22.23
CA PRO A 79 13.00 26.31 -21.23
C PRO A 79 14.30 25.84 -21.90
N VAL A 80 15.41 26.53 -21.61
CA VAL A 80 16.75 26.18 -22.12
C VAL A 80 17.35 24.98 -21.37
N SER A 81 16.98 24.79 -20.10
CA SER A 81 17.36 23.63 -19.30
C SER A 81 16.31 23.34 -18.25
N SER A 82 15.99 22.06 -18.07
CA SER A 82 15.06 21.58 -17.05
C SER A 82 15.66 20.35 -16.38
N LYS A 83 15.75 20.36 -15.04
CA LYS A 83 16.27 19.22 -14.26
C LYS A 83 15.29 18.88 -13.15
N LEU A 84 15.01 17.60 -12.97
CA LEU A 84 14.24 17.08 -11.85
C LEU A 84 15.22 16.50 -10.83
N GLU A 85 15.25 17.05 -9.62
CA GLU A 85 16.26 16.68 -8.61
C GLU A 85 15.75 15.64 -7.61
N ASP A 86 14.43 15.60 -7.37
CA ASP A 86 13.79 14.71 -6.40
C ASP A 86 12.63 13.92 -7.00
N GLY A 87 12.39 12.72 -6.45
CA GLY A 87 11.29 11.82 -6.80
C GLY A 87 10.43 11.47 -5.58
N PRO A 88 9.52 10.50 -5.71
CA PRO A 88 8.61 10.13 -4.63
C PRO A 88 9.39 9.56 -3.45
N ILE A 89 8.95 9.89 -2.23
CA ILE A 89 9.56 9.40 -0.99
C ILE A 89 8.60 8.45 -0.28
N LEU A 90 9.09 7.25 0.05
CA LEU A 90 8.40 6.31 0.93
C LEU A 90 9.02 6.36 2.32
N HIS A 91 8.20 6.59 3.35
CA HIS A 91 8.67 6.68 4.74
C HIS A 91 8.25 5.45 5.54
N TYR A 92 9.21 4.81 6.20
CA TYR A 92 8.95 3.80 7.22
C TYR A 92 9.42 4.27 8.60
N GLN A 93 8.58 4.08 9.61
CA GLN A 93 8.90 4.34 11.01
C GLN A 93 8.83 3.05 11.80
N TYR A 94 9.97 2.61 12.33
CA TYR A 94 10.09 1.38 13.09
C TYR A 94 10.22 1.65 14.58
N ARG A 95 9.55 0.83 15.40
CA ARG A 95 9.84 0.72 16.83
C ARG A 95 10.66 -0.52 17.07
N LEU A 96 11.88 -0.36 17.59
CA LEU A 96 12.78 -1.46 17.83
C LEU A 96 12.44 -2.17 19.16
N PRO A 97 12.53 -3.50 19.20
CA PRO A 97 12.44 -4.24 20.47
C PRO A 97 13.64 -3.91 21.36
N ALA A 98 13.49 -4.11 22.68
CA ALA A 98 14.55 -3.81 23.65
C ALA A 98 15.88 -4.55 23.38
N SER A 99 15.81 -5.70 22.72
CA SER A 99 16.97 -6.51 22.30
C SER A 99 17.68 -6.00 21.04
N MET A 100 17.23 -4.89 20.43
CA MET A 100 17.79 -4.30 19.21
C MET A 100 18.13 -2.82 19.42
N ALA A 101 19.26 -2.36 18.89
CA ALA A 101 19.72 -0.97 19.02
C ALA A 101 19.66 -0.21 17.68
N THR A 102 19.75 -0.92 16.56
CA THR A 102 19.65 -0.37 15.20
C THR A 102 18.89 -1.35 14.31
N LEU A 103 18.27 -0.84 13.25
CA LEU A 103 17.84 -1.69 12.14
C LEU A 103 19.05 -2.38 11.49
N PRO A 104 18.87 -3.61 10.95
CA PRO A 104 19.85 -4.24 10.08
C PRO A 104 20.07 -3.38 8.82
N GLN A 105 21.28 -2.82 8.68
CA GLN A 105 21.66 -1.95 7.56
C GLN A 105 22.33 -2.73 6.41
N ASP A 106 22.50 -4.03 6.58
CA ASP A 106 23.04 -4.91 5.55
C ASP A 106 22.01 -5.16 4.44
N ASN A 107 22.47 -5.09 3.19
CA ASN A 107 21.70 -5.41 1.99
C ASN A 107 20.34 -4.68 1.88
N LEU A 108 20.26 -3.43 2.33
CA LEU A 108 19.00 -2.65 2.31
C LEU A 108 18.37 -2.59 0.91
N CYS A 109 19.19 -2.45 -0.13
CA CYS A 109 18.71 -2.46 -1.52
C CYS A 109 17.97 -3.76 -1.87
N GLN A 110 18.45 -4.92 -1.40
CA GLN A 110 17.79 -6.20 -1.64
C GLN A 110 16.57 -6.39 -0.73
N ARG A 111 16.66 -5.93 0.53
CA ARG A 111 15.57 -6.02 1.51
C ARG A 111 14.33 -5.24 1.08
N TYR A 112 14.54 -4.07 0.47
CA TYR A 112 13.49 -3.17 -0.01
C TYR A 112 13.46 -3.09 -1.54
N GLU A 113 13.84 -4.17 -2.21
CA GLU A 113 13.92 -4.22 -3.67
C GLU A 113 12.56 -3.94 -4.31
N PHE A 114 11.49 -4.49 -3.75
CA PHE A 114 10.13 -4.25 -4.23
C PHE A 114 9.82 -2.75 -4.18
N GLU A 115 9.90 -2.13 -3.01
CA GLU A 115 9.57 -0.71 -2.83
C GLU A 115 10.43 0.18 -3.73
N LEU A 116 11.75 -0.03 -3.72
CA LEU A 116 12.69 0.79 -4.48
C LEU A 116 12.52 0.64 -6.00
N ARG A 117 12.18 -0.55 -6.50
CA ARG A 117 11.84 -0.74 -7.93
C ARG A 117 10.56 -0.01 -8.29
N HIS A 118 9.58 -0.01 -7.40
CA HIS A 118 8.29 0.62 -7.64
C HIS A 118 8.35 2.14 -7.48
N LEU A 119 9.19 2.72 -6.62
CA LEU A 119 9.33 4.19 -6.53
C LEU A 119 9.93 4.86 -7.79
N GLY A 120 10.41 4.06 -8.74
CA GLY A 120 11.01 4.53 -9.97
C GLY A 120 12.40 5.15 -9.77
N ARG A 121 13.05 5.53 -10.87
CA ARG A 121 14.49 5.89 -10.86
C ARG A 121 14.89 7.08 -9.96
N LEU A 122 13.96 7.96 -9.58
CA LEU A 122 14.25 9.06 -8.63
C LEU A 122 13.68 8.80 -7.23
N GLY A 123 13.12 7.61 -7.02
CA GLY A 123 12.52 7.19 -5.78
C GLY A 123 13.49 7.23 -4.61
N GLN A 124 12.98 7.59 -3.44
CA GLN A 124 13.74 7.62 -2.20
C GLN A 124 12.99 6.82 -1.12
N LEU A 125 13.71 6.03 -0.35
CA LEU A 125 13.21 5.28 0.79
C LEU A 125 13.83 5.84 2.06
N ASP A 126 13.00 6.37 2.94
CA ASP A 126 13.40 6.94 4.22
C ASP A 126 13.00 6.00 5.36
N LEU A 127 14.00 5.44 6.03
CA LEU A 127 13.85 4.53 7.15
C LEU A 127 14.17 5.28 8.43
N ASN A 128 13.22 5.38 9.34
CA ASN A 128 13.41 5.94 10.67
C ASN A 128 13.14 4.87 11.71
N TRP A 129 13.91 4.84 12.78
CA TRP A 129 13.67 3.91 13.87
C TRP A 129 13.92 4.53 15.24
N GLN A 130 13.18 4.03 16.22
CA GLN A 130 13.29 4.42 17.62
C GLN A 130 13.25 3.18 18.51
N GLY A 131 14.15 3.10 19.49
CA GLY A 131 14.23 2.02 20.43
C GLY A 131 14.86 2.46 21.75
N ALA A 132 14.68 1.65 22.80
CA ALA A 132 15.20 1.95 24.13
C ALA A 132 16.74 2.09 24.17
N ARG A 133 17.44 1.49 23.19
CA ARG A 133 18.90 1.49 23.10
C ARG A 133 19.45 2.35 21.96
N GLY A 134 18.58 3.00 21.19
CA GLY A 134 19.01 3.83 20.06
C GLY A 134 17.88 4.16 19.10
N ASP A 135 18.01 5.35 18.53
CA ASP A 135 17.25 5.84 17.39
C ASP A 135 18.17 6.01 16.18
N GLY A 136 17.57 6.26 15.02
CA GLY A 136 18.35 6.54 13.83
C GLY A 136 17.48 6.69 12.59
N SER A 137 18.14 7.10 11.52
CA SER A 137 17.52 7.27 10.22
C SER A 137 18.46 6.82 9.10
N ARG A 138 17.86 6.44 7.97
CA ARG A 138 18.58 6.09 6.74
C ARG A 138 17.73 6.43 5.53
N LEU A 139 18.25 7.33 4.69
CA LEU A 139 17.72 7.59 3.35
C LEU A 139 18.47 6.73 2.34
N ILE A 140 17.74 6.12 1.42
CA ILE A 140 18.26 5.31 0.31
C ILE A 140 17.63 5.82 -0.98
N ARG A 141 18.46 6.20 -1.95
CA ARG A 141 17.96 6.55 -3.29
C ARG A 141 17.94 5.30 -4.16
N GLN A 142 16.93 5.17 -5.02
CA GLN A 142 16.85 4.08 -6.00
C GLN A 142 18.13 4.00 -6.85
N THR A 143 18.74 5.15 -7.19
CA THR A 143 19.97 5.22 -7.97
C THR A 143 21.21 4.68 -7.26
N GLU A 144 21.16 4.51 -5.94
CA GLU A 144 22.24 3.90 -5.15
C GLU A 144 22.18 2.36 -5.23
N CYS A 145 21.05 1.80 -5.65
CA CYS A 145 20.82 0.37 -5.71
C CYS A 145 21.01 -0.18 -7.12
N SER A 146 21.85 -1.21 -7.23
CA SER A 146 22.02 -1.97 -8.48
C SER A 146 21.11 -3.18 -8.45
N PHE A 147 20.03 -3.10 -9.22
CA PHE A 147 19.09 -4.20 -9.37
C PHE A 147 19.43 -5.01 -10.61
N PRO A 148 19.69 -6.32 -10.51
CA PRO A 148 19.80 -7.15 -11.71
C PRO A 148 18.48 -7.04 -12.49
N ALA A 149 18.55 -7.04 -13.83
CA ALA A 149 17.36 -7.10 -14.64
C ALA A 149 16.55 -8.33 -14.20
N SER A 150 15.28 -8.14 -13.83
CA SER A 150 14.41 -9.27 -13.51
C SER A 150 14.39 -10.15 -14.75
N SER A 151 14.99 -11.33 -14.67
CA SER A 151 14.79 -12.36 -15.68
C SER A 151 13.28 -12.56 -15.78
N ALA A 152 12.72 -12.31 -16.95
CA ALA A 152 11.30 -12.53 -17.23
C ALA A 152 10.89 -13.93 -16.73
N PRO A 153 9.65 -14.11 -16.24
CA PRO A 153 9.20 -15.44 -15.85
C PRO A 153 9.35 -16.38 -17.05
N VAL A 154 10.07 -17.48 -16.82
CA VAL A 154 10.08 -18.63 -17.73
C VAL A 154 8.63 -19.08 -17.83
N GLN A 155 8.07 -19.03 -19.05
CA GLN A 155 6.74 -19.50 -19.39
C GLN A 155 6.62 -21.01 -19.17
#